data_AF-A0A355Q6D0-F1
#
_entry.id   AF-A0A355Q6D0-F1
#
_cell.length_a   1.000
_cell.length_b   1.000
_cell.length_c   1.000
_cell.angle_alpha   90.00
_cell.angle_beta   90.00
_cell.angle_gamma   90.00
#
_symmetry.space_group_name_H-M   'P 1'
#
loop_
_entity.id
_entity.type
_entity.pdbx_description
1 polymer ?
#
loop_
_entity_poly.entity_id
_entity_poly.type
_entity_poly.pdbx_seq_one_letter_code
_entity_poly.pdbx_strand_id
1 'polypeptide(L)'
;MTATTIEQAETQTNWKPAILVKGETPYSWPFQPKVALKWLKNYLFGPISLIHAGLGLFTWFFLTPSLATMQNLAWDWVALIYLRNVGLL
;
A
#
# COMPACT_ATOMS: atom_id res chain seq x y z
N MET A 1 46.26 44.73 -17.01
CA MET A 1 45.77 43.59 -17.82
C MET A 1 44.95 42.71 -16.88
N THR A 2 43.79 43.21 -16.46
CA THR A 2 42.43 42.85 -16.93
C THR A 2 41.94 41.55 -16.31
N ALA A 3 41.45 41.65 -15.07
CA ALA A 3 40.60 40.67 -14.45
C ALA A 3 39.20 40.80 -15.07
N THR A 4 38.78 39.79 -15.84
CA THR A 4 37.42 39.75 -16.39
C THR A 4 36.50 39.22 -15.30
N THR A 5 35.90 40.13 -14.56
CA THR A 5 34.74 39.84 -13.71
C THR A 5 33.59 39.46 -14.62
N ILE A 6 33.18 38.19 -14.59
CA ILE A 6 31.95 37.76 -15.26
C ILE A 6 30.79 38.20 -14.36
N GLU A 7 30.03 39.19 -14.85
CA GLU A 7 28.80 39.67 -14.22
C GLU A 7 27.86 38.48 -13.97
N GLN A 8 27.42 38.36 -12.72
CA GLN A 8 26.42 37.39 -12.29
C GLN A 8 25.07 37.80 -12.91
N ALA A 9 24.80 37.30 -14.11
CA ALA A 9 23.45 37.31 -14.67
C ALA A 9 22.59 36.36 -13.83
N GLU A 10 21.69 36.95 -13.04
CA GLU A 10 20.65 36.29 -12.26
C GLU A 10 19.90 35.28 -13.14
N THR A 11 20.30 34.02 -13.07
CA THR A 11 19.59 32.92 -13.72
C THR A 11 18.91 32.13 -12.62
N GLN A 12 17.62 32.43 -12.46
CA GLN A 12 16.65 31.70 -11.64
C GLN A 12 17.07 30.23 -11.49
N THR A 13 17.57 29.90 -10.31
CA THR A 13 18.16 28.60 -9.95
C THR A 13 17.17 27.48 -10.19
N ASN A 14 17.22 26.90 -11.39
CA ASN A 14 16.55 25.65 -11.76
C ASN A 14 17.28 24.51 -11.04
N TRP A 15 17.05 24.41 -9.73
CA TRP A 15 17.66 23.37 -8.91
C TRP A 15 17.25 21.99 -9.46
N LYS A 16 18.25 21.18 -9.82
CA LYS A 16 18.10 19.76 -10.15
C LYS A 16 19.12 18.97 -9.35
N PRO A 17 18.75 17.81 -8.77
CA PRO A 17 19.70 16.98 -8.06
C PRO A 17 20.77 16.45 -9.02
N ALA A 18 22.03 16.42 -8.55
CA ALA A 18 23.16 15.92 -9.33
C ALA A 18 23.02 14.44 -9.73
N ILE A 19 22.22 13.67 -8.98
CA ILE A 19 21.97 12.25 -9.21
C ILE A 19 20.46 11.99 -9.07
N LEU A 20 19.87 11.42 -10.11
CA LEU A 20 18.53 10.83 -10.04
C LEU A 20 18.69 9.37 -9.63
N VAL A 21 18.51 9.08 -8.34
CA VAL A 21 18.44 7.69 -7.87
C VAL A 21 17.13 7.12 -8.40
N LYS A 22 17.22 6.32 -9.46
CA LYS A 22 16.08 5.55 -9.95
C LYS A 22 15.71 4.53 -8.88
N GLY A 23 14.66 4.81 -8.12
CA GLY A 23 14.17 3.88 -7.10
C GLY A 23 13.84 2.51 -7.71
N GLU A 24 14.12 1.45 -6.96
CA GLU A 24 13.68 0.08 -7.30
C GLU A 24 12.16 -0.04 -7.10
N THR A 25 11.39 0.65 -7.94
CA THR A 25 9.93 0.53 -7.97
C THR A 25 9.55 -0.63 -8.87
N PRO A 26 8.50 -1.41 -8.53
CA PRO A 26 7.96 -2.43 -9.44
C PRO A 26 7.46 -1.83 -10.77
N TYR A 27 7.20 -0.52 -10.80
CA TYR A 27 6.78 0.26 -11.97
C TYR A 27 7.94 0.78 -12.84
N SER A 28 9.18 0.41 -12.53
CA SER A 28 10.34 0.85 -13.30
C SER A 28 10.36 0.18 -14.69
N TRP A 29 10.60 0.97 -15.73
CA TRP A 29 10.85 0.45 -17.08
C TRP A 29 12.35 0.27 -17.31
N PRO A 30 12.81 -0.83 -17.95
CA PRO A 30 12.04 -2.02 -18.33
C PRO A 30 11.58 -2.80 -17.10
N PHE A 31 10.42 -3.48 -17.21
CA PHE A 31 9.86 -4.24 -16.10
C PHE A 31 10.83 -5.32 -15.60
N GLN A 32 10.99 -5.40 -14.28
CA GLN A 32 11.89 -6.34 -13.62
C GLN A 32 11.11 -7.30 -12.72
N PRO A 33 10.81 -8.54 -13.19
CA PRO A 33 9.98 -9.50 -12.44
C PRO A 33 10.49 -9.79 -11.02
N LYS A 34 11.82 -9.84 -10.84
CA LYS A 34 12.44 -10.08 -9.52
C LYS A 34 12.14 -8.96 -8.52
N VAL A 35 12.18 -7.70 -8.97
CA VAL A 35 11.86 -6.52 -8.13
C VAL A 35 10.38 -6.54 -7.79
N ALA A 36 9.51 -6.86 -8.76
CA ALA A 36 8.08 -6.98 -8.52
C ALA A 36 7.75 -8.09 -7.50
N LEU A 37 8.39 -9.25 -7.58
CA LEU A 37 8.17 -10.34 -6.63
C LEU A 37 8.68 -10.01 -5.23
N LYS A 38 9.85 -9.34 -5.13
CA LYS A 38 10.38 -8.84 -3.85
C LYS A 38 9.44 -7.82 -3.21
N TRP A 39 8.93 -6.89 -4.02
CA TRP A 39 7.94 -5.91 -3.59
C TRP A 39 6.65 -6.60 -3.11
N LEU A 40 6.11 -7.55 -3.87
CA LEU A 40 4.89 -8.28 -3.52
C LEU A 40 5.06 -9.07 -2.21
N LYS A 41 6.21 -9.74 -2.04
CA LYS A 41 6.55 -10.41 -0.79
C LYS A 41 6.52 -9.41 0.38
N ASN A 42 7.22 -8.28 0.25
CA ASN A 42 7.26 -7.30 1.33
C ASN A 42 5.88 -6.68 1.62
N TYR A 43 5.05 -6.52 0.59
CA TYR A 43 3.69 -6.05 0.73
C TYR A 43 2.80 -7.05 1.46
N LEU A 44 2.81 -8.33 1.05
CA LEU A 44 1.96 -9.38 1.65
C LEU A 44 2.41 -9.77 3.07
N PHE A 45 3.71 -9.85 3.30
CA PHE A 45 4.30 -10.25 4.58
C PHE A 45 4.68 -9.07 5.48
N GLY A 46 4.25 -7.85 5.12
CA GLY A 46 4.35 -6.70 6.01
C GLY A 46 3.52 -6.93 7.29
N PRO A 47 3.95 -6.42 8.45
CA PRO A 47 3.28 -6.69 9.73
C PRO A 47 1.80 -6.29 9.71
N ILE A 48 1.47 -5.15 9.09
CA ILE A 48 0.09 -4.69 8.98
C ILE A 48 -0.73 -5.60 8.06
N SER A 49 -0.17 -6.04 6.93
CA SER A 49 -0.83 -6.95 6.00
C SER A 49 -1.11 -8.31 6.65
N LEU A 50 -0.18 -8.80 7.46
CA LEU A 50 -0.34 -10.02 8.25
C LEU A 50 -1.43 -9.88 9.31
N ILE A 51 -1.50 -8.73 10.00
CA ILE A 51 -2.59 -8.43 10.94
C ILE A 51 -3.93 -8.44 10.21
N HIS A 52 -4.04 -7.76 9.06
CA HIS A 52 -5.28 -7.74 8.27
C HIS A 52 -5.66 -9.13 7.75
N ALA A 53 -4.69 -9.92 7.28
CA ALA A 53 -4.94 -11.29 6.84
C ALA A 53 -5.43 -12.16 8.01
N GLY A 54 -4.78 -12.07 9.17
CA GLY A 54 -5.19 -12.78 10.38
C GLY A 54 -6.58 -12.38 10.86
N LEU A 55 -6.87 -11.07 10.88
CA LEU A 55 -8.20 -10.55 11.20
C LEU A 55 -9.24 -11.02 10.19
N GLY A 56 -8.92 -11.03 8.90
CA GLY A 56 -9.77 -11.56 7.84
C GLY A 56 -10.13 -13.02 8.08
N LEU A 57 -9.13 -13.88 8.31
CA LEU A 57 -9.33 -15.29 8.64
C LEU A 57 -10.17 -15.46 9.91
N PHE A 58 -9.84 -14.71 10.97
CA PHE A 58 -10.59 -14.75 12.23
C PHE A 58 -12.06 -14.40 12.01
N THR A 59 -12.32 -13.32 11.27
CA THR A 59 -13.71 -12.94 10.98
C THR A 59 -14.42 -13.98 10.14
N TRP A 60 -13.75 -14.58 9.15
CA TRP A 60 -14.33 -15.61 8.29
C TRP A 60 -14.69 -16.90 9.03
N PHE A 61 -13.80 -17.37 9.91
CA PHE A 61 -14.01 -18.66 10.59
C PHE A 61 -14.88 -18.56 11.84
N PHE A 62 -14.89 -17.41 12.52
CA PHE A 62 -15.56 -17.27 13.83
C PHE A 62 -16.72 -16.28 13.84
N LEU A 63 -16.68 -15.24 13.00
CA LEU A 63 -17.68 -14.17 12.98
C LEU A 63 -18.50 -14.14 11.68
N THR A 64 -18.36 -15.15 10.82
CA THR A 64 -19.19 -15.32 9.62
C THR A 64 -19.98 -16.62 9.77
N PRO A 65 -21.33 -16.57 9.84
CA PRO A 65 -22.14 -17.76 9.88
C PRO A 65 -22.05 -18.57 8.57
N SER A 66 -22.56 -19.80 8.57
CA SER A 66 -22.54 -20.62 7.35
C SER A 66 -23.43 -20.02 6.25
N LEU A 67 -23.10 -20.30 4.98
CA LEU A 67 -23.95 -19.92 3.85
C LEU A 67 -25.36 -20.50 3.95
N ALA A 68 -25.51 -21.70 4.50
CA ALA A 68 -26.82 -22.32 4.73
C ALA A 68 -27.65 -21.51 5.74
N THR A 69 -27.02 -20.99 6.80
CA THR A 69 -27.68 -20.12 7.79
C THR A 69 -28.13 -18.81 7.16
N MET A 70 -27.30 -18.22 6.29
CA MET A 70 -27.60 -16.95 5.62
C MET A 70 -28.57 -17.08 4.43
N GLN A 71 -28.99 -18.29 4.06
CA GLN A 71 -29.95 -18.50 2.97
C GLN A 71 -31.33 -17.89 3.29
N ASN A 72 -31.73 -17.93 4.56
CA ASN A 72 -32.98 -17.36 5.02
C ASN A 72 -32.70 -16.05 5.76
N LEU A 73 -33.51 -15.02 5.48
CA LEU A 73 -33.40 -13.75 6.18
C LEU A 73 -33.79 -13.93 7.65
N ALA A 74 -32.82 -13.69 8.54
CA ALA A 74 -33.03 -13.77 9.97
C ALA A 74 -32.20 -12.71 10.70
N TRP A 75 -32.73 -12.21 11.82
CA TRP A 75 -32.18 -11.06 12.53
C TRP A 75 -30.88 -11.36 13.27
N ASP A 76 -30.69 -12.61 13.69
CA ASP A 76 -29.53 -13.11 14.41
C ASP A 76 -28.23 -12.91 13.62
N TRP A 77 -28.13 -13.44 12.41
CA TRP A 77 -26.92 -13.32 11.62
C TRP A 77 -26.73 -11.92 11.03
N VAL A 78 -27.83 -11.22 10.73
CA VAL A 78 -27.78 -9.81 10.28
C VAL A 78 -27.21 -8.92 11.38
N ALA A 79 -27.69 -9.06 12.62
CA ALA A 79 -27.20 -8.31 13.77
C ALA A 79 -25.73 -8.66 14.08
N LEU A 80 -25.35 -9.93 13.98
CA LEU A 80 -23.96 -10.37 14.14
C LEU A 80 -23.03 -9.66 13.14
N ILE A 81 -23.37 -9.69 11.85
CA ILE A 81 -22.56 -9.03 10.81
C ILE A 81 -22.51 -7.51 11.04
N TYR A 82 -23.64 -6.90 11.40
CA TYR A 82 -23.70 -5.47 11.70
C TYR A 82 -22.79 -5.10 12.88
N LEU A 83 -22.90 -5.78 14.00
CA LEU A 83 -22.08 -5.54 15.20
C LEU A 83 -20.59 -5.80 14.93
N ARG A 84 -20.28 -6.85 14.17
CA ARG A 84 -18.92 -7.12 13.69
C ARG A 84 -18.37 -5.95 12.88
N ASN A 85 -19.15 -5.38 11.96
CA ASN A 85 -18.69 -4.26 11.14
C ASN A 85 -18.49 -2.99 11.97
N VAL A 86 -19.42 -2.68 12.88
CA VAL A 86 -19.30 -1.53 13.78
C VAL A 86 -18.08 -1.65 14.70
N GLY A 87 -17.80 -2.85 15.23
CA GLY A 87 -16.66 -3.08 16.13
C GLY A 87 -15.30 -3.15 15.44
N LEU A 88 -15.26 -3.27 14.11
CA LEU A 88 -14.02 -3.33 13.31
C LEU A 88 -13.73 -2.06 12.51
N LEU A 89 -14.63 -1.07 12.56
CA LEU A 89 -14.42 0.29 12.05
C LEU A 89 -13.49 1.08 12.97
#